data_AF-A0A0J6ITX9-F1
#
_entry.id   AF-A0A0J6ITX9-F1
#
_cell.length_a   1.000
_cell.length_b   1.000
_cell.length_c   1.000
_cell.angle_alpha   90.00
_cell.angle_beta   90.00
_cell.angle_gamma   90.00
#
_symmetry.space_group_name_H-M   'P 1'
#
loop_
_entity.id
_entity.type
_entity.pdbx_description
1 polymer ?
#
loop_
_entity_poly.entity_id
_entity_poly.type
_entity_poly.pdbx_seq_one_letter_code
_entity_poly.pdbx_strand_id
1 'polypeptide(L)'
;MDIERLLDLLGHTSASAELMDFLAASGITQTPKGDCTTRVKNRDKTLSMEFGLTESFNEIALEPAVGAGWFVFESVDVHRRFGATLPFGLSFAATPATLEAALGAPLEPCRGGVQTHYRAPYLVRVFLGGRKTPQIETFRFSLPNRYCLENLSIQWQGRRPAAAIAPAPPAIPAMQAMDLLGWLGTSPDHAGCDAWLRTHGVTARPHRAARADDAEAMRAARLSEIDEIERQSLALIYEDGATYRRLFRAPEPAPACDGDFVLKQVAFYAPGVSGYAGYAPALPFALTFADTPATVRSKLGTPRAARMLHGLPADLWVTREWHVTVSYNTTRTGIAIVHVRRPNLYDLRMIGAQACPAPEPTAPDLQMLGALLGKEIWDPAVRAALRPLGWSDAADAAAAECGRVHELLPRHGLTLYLGDGRGTHTTASSGSQTHANCLVGITAHRAGDLDSDGFHGTLPFGLQFHFTPDQIVQCMQRDPDEHGHTHDTGDFVWYMDGGRLHALCSLVDWQLYRLSYTLREVS
;
A
#
# COMPACT_ATOMS: atom_id res chain seq x y z
N MET A 1 -2.21 6.80 31.24
CA MET A 1 -2.65 5.48 30.76
C MET A 1 -2.74 4.55 31.93
N ASP A 2 -3.83 3.82 32.06
CA ASP A 2 -4.03 2.83 33.12
C ASP A 2 -3.40 1.50 32.70
N ILE A 3 -2.29 1.11 33.33
CA ILE A 3 -1.58 -0.12 32.98
C ILE A 3 -2.37 -1.35 33.42
N GLU A 4 -3.05 -1.32 34.57
CA GLU A 4 -3.85 -2.47 35.00
C GLU A 4 -4.94 -2.79 33.99
N ARG A 5 -5.62 -1.75 33.50
CA ARG A 5 -6.60 -1.92 32.42
C ARG A 5 -5.98 -2.43 31.12
N LEU A 6 -4.77 -1.98 30.78
CA LEU A 6 -4.07 -2.50 29.61
C LEU A 6 -3.72 -3.99 29.79
N LEU A 7 -3.34 -4.44 30.99
CA LEU A 7 -3.05 -5.85 31.25
C LEU A 7 -4.27 -6.75 31.09
N ASP A 8 -5.47 -6.26 31.40
CA ASP A 8 -6.73 -6.99 31.16
C ASP A 8 -6.97 -7.26 29.66
N LEU A 9 -6.37 -6.47 28.77
CA LEU A 9 -6.52 -6.58 27.32
C LEU A 9 -5.48 -7.49 26.67
N LEU A 10 -4.56 -8.10 27.44
CA LEU A 10 -3.62 -9.06 26.89
C LEU A 10 -4.35 -10.26 26.28
N GLY A 11 -3.95 -10.64 25.07
CA GLY A 11 -4.60 -11.65 24.26
C GLY A 11 -5.83 -11.16 23.49
N HIS A 12 -6.16 -9.86 23.53
CA HIS A 12 -7.15 -9.25 22.62
C HIS A 12 -6.52 -9.00 21.25
N THR A 13 -7.32 -9.16 20.21
CA THR A 13 -6.91 -8.90 18.83
C THR A 13 -7.00 -7.42 18.46
N SER A 14 -6.32 -7.01 17.38
CA SER A 14 -6.38 -5.67 16.77
C SER A 14 -7.78 -5.27 16.30
N ALA A 15 -8.69 -6.23 16.09
CA ALA A 15 -10.09 -5.98 15.79
C ALA A 15 -10.98 -5.90 17.04
N SER A 16 -10.46 -6.15 18.25
CA SER A 16 -11.22 -6.04 19.49
C SER A 16 -11.60 -4.59 19.75
N ALA A 17 -12.90 -4.30 19.81
CA ALA A 17 -13.41 -2.97 20.12
C ALA A 17 -12.81 -2.45 21.44
N GLU A 18 -12.80 -3.29 22.48
CA GLU A 18 -12.30 -2.94 23.80
C GLU A 18 -10.82 -2.50 23.80
N LEU A 19 -9.97 -3.21 23.04
CA LEU A 19 -8.57 -2.84 22.89
C LEU A 19 -8.44 -1.54 22.09
N MET A 20 -9.12 -1.45 20.95
CA MET A 20 -9.03 -0.28 20.08
C MET A 20 -9.53 0.99 20.74
N ASP A 21 -10.61 0.91 21.51
CA ASP A 21 -11.16 2.02 22.28
C ASP A 21 -10.20 2.45 23.39
N PHE A 22 -9.57 1.50 24.09
CA PHE A 22 -8.56 1.79 25.10
C PHE A 22 -7.33 2.51 24.49
N LEU A 23 -6.84 2.03 23.35
CA LEU A 23 -5.71 2.62 22.64
C LEU A 23 -6.04 4.04 22.18
N ALA A 24 -7.22 4.24 21.56
CA ALA A 24 -7.68 5.54 21.11
C ALA A 24 -7.85 6.53 22.27
N ALA A 25 -8.50 6.12 23.37
CA ALA A 25 -8.66 6.93 24.58
C ALA A 25 -7.32 7.29 25.24
N SER A 26 -6.30 6.44 25.04
CA SER A 26 -4.93 6.69 25.50
C SER A 26 -4.07 7.49 24.52
N GLY A 27 -4.65 7.98 23.42
CA GLY A 27 -3.95 8.77 22.40
C GLY A 27 -2.99 7.96 21.52
N ILE A 28 -3.13 6.63 21.48
CA ILE A 28 -2.41 5.76 20.57
C ILE A 28 -3.28 5.55 19.33
N THR A 29 -2.84 6.11 18.21
CA THR A 29 -3.56 6.03 16.93
C THR A 29 -2.93 5.04 15.96
N GLN A 30 -1.76 4.48 16.30
CA GLN A 30 -1.10 3.47 15.49
C GLN A 30 -1.72 2.09 15.74
N THR A 31 -2.12 1.42 14.67
CA THR A 31 -2.50 0.01 14.69
C THR A 31 -1.29 -0.86 14.40
N PRO A 32 -1.26 -2.10 14.92
CA PRO A 32 -0.28 -3.07 14.45
C PRO A 32 -0.46 -3.31 12.95
N LYS A 33 0.65 -3.27 12.20
CA LYS A 33 0.72 -3.55 10.76
C LYS A 33 1.92 -4.46 10.48
N GLY A 34 1.82 -5.29 9.43
CA GLY A 34 2.92 -6.15 8.95
C GLY A 34 2.51 -7.60 8.70
N ASP A 35 3.51 -8.43 8.45
CA ASP A 35 3.43 -9.89 8.30
C ASP A 35 4.09 -10.64 9.46
N CYS A 36 4.53 -9.91 10.49
CA CYS A 36 5.31 -10.43 11.59
C CYS A 36 5.04 -9.64 12.87
N THR A 37 5.71 -10.02 13.96
CA THR A 37 5.62 -9.33 15.25
C THR A 37 5.90 -7.85 15.10
N THR A 38 4.94 -7.02 15.50
CA THR A 38 5.01 -5.57 15.36
C THR A 38 4.93 -4.90 16.72
N ARG A 39 5.53 -3.71 16.84
CA ARG A 39 5.55 -2.94 18.08
C ARG A 39 4.88 -1.60 17.90
N VAL A 40 3.84 -1.37 18.69
CA VAL A 40 3.17 -0.07 18.78
C VAL A 40 3.67 0.64 20.03
N LYS A 41 4.14 1.88 19.88
CA LYS A 41 4.64 2.69 21.00
C LYS A 41 3.70 3.86 21.26
N ASN A 42 3.60 4.26 22.52
CA ASN A 42 2.97 5.53 22.83
C ASN A 42 3.89 6.71 22.43
N ARG A 43 3.33 7.92 22.41
CA ARG A 43 3.99 9.11 21.86
C ARG A 43 5.34 9.44 22.52
N ASP A 44 5.45 9.27 23.84
CA ASP A 44 6.68 9.56 24.60
C ASP A 44 7.64 8.36 24.68
N LYS A 45 7.30 7.24 24.04
CA LYS A 45 8.05 5.98 24.01
C LYS A 45 8.32 5.41 25.41
N THR A 46 7.52 5.77 26.41
CA THR A 46 7.58 5.18 27.76
C THR A 46 6.84 3.85 27.86
N LEU A 47 6.05 3.51 26.83
CA LEU A 47 5.34 2.26 26.70
C LEU A 47 5.49 1.68 25.29
N SER A 48 5.75 0.38 25.20
CA SER A 48 5.82 -0.37 23.94
C SER A 48 4.97 -1.62 24.05
N MET A 49 3.97 -1.77 23.18
CA MET A 49 3.12 -2.94 23.08
C MET A 49 3.61 -3.83 21.94
N GLU A 50 3.68 -5.12 22.19
CA GLU A 50 4.07 -6.13 21.23
C GLU A 50 2.83 -6.89 20.75
N PHE A 51 2.74 -7.00 19.44
CA PHE A 51 1.64 -7.65 18.75
C PHE A 51 2.18 -8.78 17.89
N GLY A 52 1.68 -10.00 18.09
CA GLY A 52 2.02 -11.17 17.28
C GLY A 52 0.87 -11.58 16.37
N LEU A 53 1.13 -12.42 15.37
CA LEU A 53 0.07 -12.94 14.51
C LEU A 53 -0.91 -13.81 15.30
N THR A 54 -2.21 -13.65 15.07
CA THR A 54 -3.27 -14.40 15.77
C THR A 54 -3.15 -15.91 15.58
N GLU A 55 -2.75 -16.36 14.39
CA GLU A 55 -2.49 -17.78 14.14
C GLU A 55 -1.37 -18.30 15.04
N SER A 56 -0.19 -17.66 15.00
CA SER A 56 0.97 -18.02 15.83
C SER A 56 0.66 -17.94 17.33
N PHE A 57 -0.10 -16.94 17.76
CA PHE A 57 -0.54 -16.80 19.15
C PHE A 57 -1.39 -18.00 19.56
N ASN A 58 -2.40 -18.36 18.76
CA ASN A 58 -3.34 -19.44 19.09
C ASN A 58 -2.69 -20.84 19.12
N GLU A 59 -1.59 -21.06 18.39
CA GLU A 59 -0.84 -22.32 18.43
C GLU A 59 -0.23 -22.59 19.82
N ILE A 60 0.26 -21.54 20.48
CA ILE A 60 1.04 -21.64 21.71
C ILE A 60 0.29 -21.15 22.94
N ALA A 61 -0.77 -20.35 22.78
CA ALA A 61 -1.51 -19.77 23.89
C ALA A 61 -2.27 -20.85 24.70
N LEU A 62 -2.48 -20.53 25.98
CA LEU A 62 -3.28 -21.35 26.89
C LEU A 62 -4.79 -21.15 26.68
N GLU A 63 -5.16 -20.01 26.10
CA GLU A 63 -6.52 -19.64 25.76
C GLU A 63 -6.52 -18.93 24.41
N PRO A 64 -7.59 -19.08 23.59
CA PRO A 64 -7.67 -18.47 22.28
C PRO A 64 -7.70 -16.93 22.35
N ALA A 65 -7.26 -16.26 21.29
CA ALA A 65 -7.35 -14.82 21.18
C ALA A 65 -8.79 -14.31 21.32
N VAL A 66 -8.96 -13.09 21.84
CA VAL A 66 -10.26 -12.43 22.01
C VAL A 66 -10.51 -11.47 20.84
N GLY A 67 -11.46 -11.83 19.98
CA GLY A 67 -11.81 -11.10 18.76
C GLY A 67 -11.23 -11.75 17.49
N ALA A 68 -11.43 -11.10 16.35
CA ALA A 68 -11.15 -11.66 15.01
C ALA A 68 -10.05 -10.91 14.23
N GLY A 69 -9.19 -10.16 14.92
CA GLY A 69 -8.07 -9.45 14.27
C GLY A 69 -6.86 -10.35 13.99
N TRP A 70 -5.92 -9.86 13.20
CA TRP A 70 -4.69 -10.48 12.70
C TRP A 70 -3.59 -10.42 13.73
N PHE A 71 -3.64 -9.42 14.59
CA PHE A 71 -2.63 -9.17 15.59
C PHE A 71 -3.20 -9.34 16.97
N VAL A 72 -2.58 -10.16 17.79
CA VAL A 72 -2.89 -10.31 19.21
C VAL A 72 -1.95 -9.44 20.02
N PHE A 73 -2.48 -8.68 20.97
CA PHE A 73 -1.69 -7.96 21.94
C PHE A 73 -1.05 -8.93 22.95
N GLU A 74 0.23 -9.25 22.77
CA GLU A 74 0.88 -10.35 23.50
C GLU A 74 1.61 -9.87 24.77
N SER A 75 2.20 -8.68 24.72
CA SER A 75 2.94 -8.15 25.85
C SER A 75 3.07 -6.63 25.82
N VAL A 76 3.30 -6.04 26.99
CA VAL A 76 3.62 -4.61 27.12
C VAL A 76 4.90 -4.40 27.92
N ASP A 77 5.79 -3.59 27.37
CA ASP A 77 6.96 -3.05 28.02
C ASP A 77 6.62 -1.67 28.58
N VAL A 78 6.81 -1.51 29.89
CA VAL A 78 6.72 -0.22 30.59
C VAL A 78 8.13 0.20 30.99
N HIS A 79 8.58 1.33 30.45
CA HIS A 79 9.94 1.82 30.63
C HIS A 79 10.04 2.80 31.81
N ARG A 80 11.25 2.93 32.38
CA ARG A 80 11.53 3.70 33.60
C ARG A 80 11.00 5.14 33.64
N ARG A 81 10.83 5.78 32.49
CA ARG A 81 10.32 7.15 32.37
C ARG A 81 8.79 7.24 32.48
N PHE A 82 8.09 6.11 32.59
CA PHE A 82 6.65 6.07 32.74
C PHE A 82 6.24 6.68 34.08
N GLY A 83 5.45 7.76 34.04
CA GLY A 83 5.14 8.60 35.20
C GLY A 83 3.91 8.18 36.01
N ALA A 84 3.13 7.19 35.56
CA ALA A 84 1.94 6.74 36.26
C ALA A 84 2.22 5.50 37.13
N THR A 85 1.27 5.16 38.00
CA THR A 85 1.34 4.00 38.90
C THR A 85 1.48 2.70 38.12
N LEU A 86 2.41 1.84 38.55
CA LEU A 86 2.57 0.49 38.01
C LEU A 86 1.69 -0.52 38.77
N PRO A 87 1.26 -1.61 38.10
CA PRO A 87 0.51 -2.69 38.73
C PRO A 87 1.27 -3.32 39.91
N PHE A 88 0.53 -3.97 40.82
CA PHE A 88 1.10 -4.75 41.93
C PHE A 88 1.97 -3.94 42.92
N GLY A 89 1.85 -2.60 42.91
CA GLY A 89 2.70 -1.72 43.73
C GLY A 89 4.16 -1.67 43.26
N LEU A 90 4.42 -2.01 41.99
CA LEU A 90 5.78 -1.98 41.43
C LEU A 90 6.33 -0.55 41.36
N SER A 91 7.66 -0.46 41.39
CA SER A 91 8.39 0.80 41.24
C SER A 91 9.73 0.54 40.56
N PHE A 92 10.18 1.48 39.72
CA PHE A 92 11.53 1.43 39.14
C PHE A 92 12.65 1.65 40.17
N ALA A 93 12.30 2.08 41.39
CA ALA A 93 13.21 2.15 42.53
C ALA A 93 13.17 0.90 43.43
N ALA A 94 12.42 -0.14 43.03
CA ALA A 94 12.29 -1.36 43.83
C ALA A 94 13.64 -2.06 43.99
N THR A 95 13.91 -2.51 45.22
CA THR A 95 14.99 -3.44 45.54
C THR A 95 14.55 -4.88 45.24
N PRO A 96 15.50 -5.84 45.12
CA PRO A 96 15.14 -7.25 44.96
C PRO A 96 14.15 -7.77 46.02
N ALA A 97 14.32 -7.35 47.28
CA ALA A 97 13.43 -7.75 48.37
C ALA A 97 12.00 -7.20 48.18
N THR A 98 11.88 -5.94 47.73
CA THR A 98 10.54 -5.35 47.46
C THR A 98 9.90 -5.92 46.20
N LEU A 99 10.69 -6.32 45.19
CA LEU A 99 10.18 -7.03 44.01
C LEU A 99 9.65 -8.40 44.40
N GLU A 100 10.39 -9.16 45.19
CA GLU A 100 9.98 -10.48 45.68
C GLU A 100 8.73 -10.39 46.57
N ALA A 101 8.62 -9.36 47.41
CA ALA A 101 7.40 -9.12 48.19
C ALA A 101 6.18 -8.83 47.29
N ALA A 102 6.36 -8.12 46.17
CA ALA A 102 5.28 -7.75 45.26
C ALA A 102 4.89 -8.87 44.28
N LEU A 103 5.88 -9.58 43.73
CA LEU A 103 5.71 -10.54 42.62
C LEU A 103 5.92 -11.99 43.02
N GLY A 104 6.45 -12.27 44.21
CA GLY A 104 6.96 -13.58 44.61
C GLY A 104 8.40 -13.83 44.15
N ALA A 105 8.95 -14.97 44.55
CA ALA A 105 10.31 -15.39 44.18
C ALA A 105 10.46 -15.48 42.64
N PRO A 106 11.64 -15.15 42.10
CA PRO A 106 11.91 -15.33 40.68
C PRO A 106 11.84 -16.81 40.30
N LEU A 107 11.26 -17.12 39.14
CA LEU A 107 11.10 -18.48 38.63
C LEU A 107 12.42 -19.12 38.24
N GLU A 108 13.42 -18.31 37.89
CA GLU A 108 14.73 -18.74 37.45
C GLU A 108 15.82 -17.80 38.00
N PRO A 109 17.08 -18.26 38.13
CA PRO A 109 18.19 -17.38 38.45
C PRO A 109 18.33 -16.25 37.42
N CYS A 110 18.70 -15.05 37.88
CA CYS A 110 18.88 -13.92 36.99
C CYS A 110 19.95 -14.20 35.93
N ARG A 111 19.57 -14.23 34.65
CA ARG A 111 20.46 -14.44 33.50
C ARG A 111 20.44 -13.21 32.61
N GLY A 112 21.61 -12.66 32.30
CA GLY A 112 21.73 -11.50 31.41
C GLY A 112 21.03 -10.23 31.92
N GLY A 113 20.84 -10.09 33.23
CA GLY A 113 20.12 -8.95 33.81
C GLY A 113 18.60 -9.04 33.69
N VAL A 114 18.04 -10.20 33.39
CA VAL A 114 16.58 -10.42 33.36
C VAL A 114 16.15 -11.29 34.53
N GLN A 115 15.09 -10.90 35.22
CA GLN A 115 14.41 -11.70 36.24
C GLN A 115 12.98 -11.99 35.77
N THR A 116 12.54 -13.24 35.85
CA THR A 116 11.18 -13.65 35.47
C THR A 116 10.40 -14.03 36.72
N HIS A 117 9.26 -13.38 36.94
CA HIS A 117 8.35 -13.68 38.05
C HIS A 117 6.98 -14.10 37.49
N TYR A 118 6.23 -14.85 38.29
CA TYR A 118 4.84 -15.18 37.98
C TYR A 118 3.91 -14.59 39.04
N ARG A 119 3.12 -13.60 38.62
CA ARG A 119 2.08 -12.98 39.42
C ARG A 119 0.76 -13.20 38.70
N ALA A 120 0.11 -14.32 39.01
CA ALA A 120 -1.04 -14.83 38.27
C ALA A 120 -2.08 -13.72 37.97
N PRO A 121 -2.59 -13.63 36.73
CA PRO A 121 -2.29 -14.51 35.58
C PRO A 121 -1.03 -14.11 34.77
N TYR A 122 -0.24 -13.13 35.21
CA TYR A 122 0.80 -12.53 34.37
C TYR A 122 2.20 -13.10 34.63
N LEU A 123 2.96 -13.24 33.55
CA LEU A 123 4.42 -13.27 33.61
C LEU A 123 4.94 -11.84 33.64
N VAL A 124 5.79 -11.55 34.61
CA VAL A 124 6.44 -10.25 34.76
C VAL A 124 7.95 -10.43 34.60
N ARG A 125 8.50 -9.91 33.51
CA ARG A 125 9.95 -9.88 33.27
C ARG A 125 10.51 -8.52 33.65
N VAL A 126 11.49 -8.50 34.54
CA VAL A 126 12.17 -7.30 35.03
C VAL A 126 13.53 -7.22 34.34
N PHE A 127 13.73 -6.18 33.53
CA PHE A 127 14.99 -5.93 32.85
C PHE A 127 15.83 -4.95 33.66
N LEU A 128 17.02 -5.39 34.07
CA LEU A 128 18.00 -4.62 34.83
C LEU A 128 19.06 -4.05 33.89
N GLY A 129 19.22 -2.73 33.89
CA GLY A 129 20.30 -2.02 33.21
C GLY A 129 21.42 -1.59 34.16
N GLY A 130 22.56 -1.19 33.59
CA GLY A 130 23.70 -0.67 34.34
C GLY A 130 24.70 -1.74 34.79
N ARG A 131 26.00 -1.53 34.49
CA ARG A 131 27.07 -2.52 34.76
C ARG A 131 27.49 -2.61 36.22
N LYS A 132 27.40 -1.51 36.97
CA LYS A 132 27.92 -1.40 38.35
C LYS A 132 26.83 -1.43 39.42
N THR A 133 25.69 -0.83 39.12
CA THR A 133 24.52 -0.76 40.00
C THR A 133 23.30 -1.12 39.16
N PRO A 134 22.84 -2.39 39.20
CA PRO A 134 21.69 -2.80 38.42
C PRO A 134 20.48 -1.97 38.83
N GLN A 135 19.86 -1.30 37.86
CA GLN A 135 18.65 -0.51 38.02
C GLN A 135 17.58 -1.07 37.11
N ILE A 136 16.32 -1.04 37.54
CA ILE A 136 15.22 -1.53 36.71
C ILE A 136 14.99 -0.53 35.58
N GLU A 137 15.14 -0.99 34.35
CA GLU A 137 14.93 -0.18 33.15
C GLU A 137 13.54 -0.43 32.55
N THR A 138 13.03 -1.66 32.64
CA THR A 138 11.77 -2.03 32.00
C THR A 138 11.08 -3.16 32.75
N PHE A 139 9.75 -3.05 32.89
CA PHE A 139 8.87 -4.15 33.23
C PHE A 139 8.15 -4.62 31.98
N ARG A 140 8.22 -5.91 31.66
CA ARG A 140 7.42 -6.55 30.62
C ARG A 140 6.35 -7.41 31.25
N PHE A 141 5.11 -7.19 30.86
CA PHE A 141 3.96 -8.00 31.26
C PHE A 141 3.47 -8.80 30.06
N SER A 142 3.24 -10.10 30.23
CA SER A 142 2.67 -10.97 29.21
C SER A 142 1.82 -12.07 29.85
N LEU A 143 0.99 -12.75 29.05
CA LEU A 143 0.37 -14.00 29.47
C LEU A 143 1.36 -15.16 29.32
N PRO A 144 1.31 -16.18 30.19
CA PRO A 144 2.03 -17.43 29.95
C PRO A 144 1.43 -18.18 28.75
N ASN A 145 2.29 -18.86 28.01
CA ASN A 145 1.92 -19.77 26.93
C ASN A 145 2.26 -21.23 27.32
N ARG A 146 2.00 -22.20 26.44
CA ARG A 146 2.27 -23.63 26.68
C ARG A 146 3.72 -23.89 27.08
N TYR A 147 4.68 -23.27 26.38
CA TYR A 147 6.10 -23.40 26.72
C TYR A 147 6.43 -22.88 28.12
N CYS A 148 5.75 -21.82 28.58
CA CYS A 148 5.97 -21.30 29.93
C CYS A 148 5.53 -22.32 31.00
N LEU A 149 4.41 -23.03 30.79
CA LEU A 149 3.97 -24.09 31.72
C LEU A 149 4.98 -25.23 31.80
N GLU A 150 5.49 -25.66 30.64
CA GLU A 150 6.45 -26.77 30.54
C GLU A 150 7.78 -26.45 31.20
N ASN A 151 8.26 -25.21 31.09
CA ASN A 151 9.61 -24.84 31.50
C ASN A 151 9.69 -24.12 32.85
N LEU A 152 8.63 -23.43 33.29
CA LEU A 152 8.68 -22.54 34.47
C LEU A 152 7.92 -23.09 35.68
N SER A 153 7.35 -24.30 35.60
CA SER A 153 6.62 -24.94 36.72
C SER A 153 5.51 -24.08 37.33
N ILE A 154 4.84 -23.26 36.51
CA ILE A 154 3.75 -22.39 36.95
C ILE A 154 2.39 -23.06 36.75
N GLN A 155 1.41 -22.72 37.58
CA GLN A 155 0.03 -23.14 37.41
C GLN A 155 -0.81 -22.02 36.79
N TRP A 156 -1.39 -22.28 35.61
CA TRP A 156 -2.30 -21.34 34.96
C TRP A 156 -3.60 -21.17 35.76
N GLN A 157 -4.01 -19.94 35.99
CA GLN A 157 -5.23 -19.62 36.77
C GLN A 157 -6.38 -19.07 35.91
N GLY A 158 -6.25 -19.14 34.58
CA GLY A 158 -7.17 -18.48 33.65
C GLY A 158 -6.88 -16.99 33.52
N ARG A 159 -7.35 -16.37 32.44
CA ARG A 159 -7.33 -14.90 32.35
C ARG A 159 -8.22 -14.29 33.43
N ARG A 160 -7.80 -13.15 33.96
CA ARG A 160 -8.69 -12.32 34.77
C ARG A 160 -9.84 -11.87 33.86
N PRO A 161 -11.11 -12.07 34.24
CA PRO A 161 -12.19 -11.48 33.48
C PRO A 161 -11.99 -9.97 33.51
N ALA A 162 -12.03 -9.33 32.33
CA ALA A 162 -11.93 -7.89 32.23
C ALA A 162 -12.92 -7.26 33.21
N ALA A 163 -12.46 -6.33 34.05
CA ALA A 163 -13.33 -5.68 35.02
C ALA A 163 -14.58 -5.13 34.32
N ALA A 164 -15.75 -5.32 34.94
CA ALA A 164 -17.04 -4.90 34.38
C ALA A 164 -16.94 -3.47 33.86
N ILE A 165 -17.04 -3.35 32.55
CA ILE A 165 -16.67 -2.14 31.82
C ILE A 165 -17.63 -1.02 32.24
N ALA A 166 -17.15 0.22 32.26
CA ALA A 166 -18.00 1.37 31.96
C ALA A 166 -18.86 1.02 30.71
N PRO A 167 -20.10 1.50 30.57
CA PRO A 167 -20.97 1.11 29.46
C PRO A 167 -20.17 1.18 28.16
N ALA A 168 -20.15 0.05 27.43
CA ALA A 168 -19.37 -0.08 26.21
C ALA A 168 -19.69 1.15 25.32
N PRO A 169 -18.68 1.79 24.73
CA PRO A 169 -18.94 2.88 23.80
C PRO A 169 -19.94 2.38 22.74
N PRO A 170 -20.78 3.28 22.20
CA PRO A 170 -21.80 2.89 21.23
C PRO A 170 -21.15 2.09 20.10
N ALA A 171 -21.76 0.96 19.76
CA ALA A 171 -21.25 0.08 18.73
C ALA A 171 -21.00 0.88 17.44
N ILE A 172 -19.79 0.74 16.89
CA ILE A 172 -19.44 1.38 15.63
C ILE A 172 -20.34 0.80 14.54
N PRO A 173 -21.13 1.63 13.83
CA PRO A 173 -21.99 1.16 12.76
C PRO A 173 -21.17 0.51 11.65
N ALA A 174 -21.72 -0.53 11.03
CA ALA A 174 -21.12 -1.15 9.86
C ALA A 174 -21.26 -0.22 8.64
N MET A 175 -20.18 -0.06 7.87
CA MET A 175 -20.19 0.72 6.63
C MET A 175 -20.99 -0.03 5.58
N GLN A 176 -22.10 0.56 5.11
CA GLN A 176 -22.83 0.00 3.97
C GLN A 176 -22.05 0.26 2.68
N ALA A 177 -21.99 -0.73 1.79
CA ALA A 177 -21.12 -0.68 0.62
C ALA A 177 -21.49 0.50 -0.29
N MET A 178 -22.76 0.65 -0.62
CA MET A 178 -23.21 1.71 -1.53
C MET A 178 -23.02 3.12 -0.96
N ASP A 179 -23.21 3.30 0.34
CA ASP A 179 -22.96 4.59 1.02
C ASP A 179 -21.46 4.92 0.96
N LEU A 180 -20.61 3.94 1.24
CA LEU A 180 -19.16 4.08 1.15
C LEU A 180 -18.70 4.41 -0.28
N LEU A 181 -19.24 3.73 -1.29
CA LEU A 181 -18.93 4.01 -2.70
C LEU A 181 -19.38 5.41 -3.14
N GLY A 182 -20.38 6.00 -2.48
CA GLY A 182 -20.79 7.39 -2.68
C GLY A 182 -19.67 8.41 -2.40
N TRP A 183 -18.73 8.05 -1.52
CA TRP A 183 -17.56 8.88 -1.17
C TRP A 183 -16.37 8.73 -2.13
N LEU A 184 -16.42 7.82 -3.11
CA LEU A 184 -15.34 7.71 -4.10
C LEU A 184 -15.18 9.01 -4.88
N GLY A 185 -13.93 9.46 -5.02
CA GLY A 185 -13.59 10.74 -5.62
C GLY A 185 -13.73 11.94 -4.69
N THR A 186 -14.01 11.71 -3.40
CA THR A 186 -13.98 12.78 -2.38
C THR A 186 -12.70 12.72 -1.56
N SER A 187 -12.22 13.88 -1.14
CA SER A 187 -11.13 13.94 -0.17
C SER A 187 -11.63 13.50 1.21
N PRO A 188 -10.85 12.75 1.99
CA PRO A 188 -11.19 12.46 3.37
C PRO A 188 -11.08 13.69 4.30
N ASP A 189 -10.69 14.86 3.77
CA ASP A 189 -10.81 16.17 4.42
C ASP A 189 -12.15 16.88 4.15
N HIS A 190 -12.93 16.41 3.19
CA HIS A 190 -14.27 16.94 2.99
C HIS A 190 -15.10 16.72 4.25
N ALA A 191 -15.67 17.78 4.83
CA ALA A 191 -16.30 17.75 6.16
C ALA A 191 -17.34 16.62 6.32
N GLY A 192 -18.13 16.36 5.28
CA GLY A 192 -19.10 15.26 5.28
C GLY A 192 -18.45 13.87 5.26
N CYS A 193 -17.38 13.70 4.48
CA CYS A 193 -16.65 12.43 4.37
C CYS A 193 -15.92 12.13 5.68
N ASP A 194 -15.23 13.13 6.22
CA ASP A 194 -14.55 13.06 7.50
C ASP A 194 -15.51 12.70 8.65
N ALA A 195 -16.64 13.42 8.78
CA ALA A 195 -17.64 13.12 9.80
C ALA A 195 -18.20 11.69 9.67
N TRP A 196 -18.43 11.24 8.43
CA TRP A 196 -18.88 9.88 8.14
C TRP A 196 -17.82 8.84 8.54
N LEU A 197 -16.55 9.02 8.15
CA LEU A 197 -15.44 8.15 8.51
C LEU A 197 -15.25 8.04 10.03
N ARG A 198 -15.34 9.16 10.76
CA ARG A 198 -15.26 9.18 12.23
C ARG A 198 -16.40 8.41 12.88
N THR A 199 -17.62 8.54 12.35
CA THR A 199 -18.79 7.80 12.84
C THR A 199 -18.58 6.28 12.71
N HIS A 200 -17.82 5.86 11.70
CA HIS A 200 -17.44 4.46 11.48
C HIS A 200 -16.06 4.10 12.08
N GLY A 201 -15.54 4.95 12.97
CA GLY A 201 -14.31 4.77 13.75
C GLY A 201 -13.01 4.81 12.95
N VAL A 202 -13.01 5.32 11.73
CA VAL A 202 -11.82 5.41 10.87
C VAL A 202 -11.06 6.69 11.22
N THR A 203 -9.91 6.53 11.87
CA THR A 203 -9.15 7.65 12.43
C THR A 203 -7.73 7.79 11.89
N ALA A 204 -7.16 6.70 11.36
CA ALA A 204 -5.90 6.70 10.63
C ALA A 204 -6.18 6.92 9.14
N ARG A 205 -5.42 7.82 8.51
CA ARG A 205 -5.57 8.20 7.08
C ARG A 205 -4.40 9.08 6.64
N PRO A 206 -4.02 9.04 5.35
CA PRO A 206 -2.75 9.61 4.87
C PRO A 206 -2.55 11.10 5.16
N HIS A 207 -3.59 11.91 5.36
CA HIS A 207 -3.42 13.35 5.61
C HIS A 207 -3.25 13.74 7.09
N ARG A 208 -3.27 12.80 8.04
CA ARG A 208 -3.13 13.10 9.48
C ARG A 208 -1.68 13.06 9.97
N ALA A 209 -0.73 13.45 9.12
CA ALA A 209 0.64 13.76 9.54
C ALA A 209 0.61 15.05 10.38
N ALA A 210 0.98 14.94 11.65
CA ALA A 210 0.95 16.06 12.58
C ALA A 210 2.07 17.07 12.25
N ARG A 211 1.76 18.04 11.37
CA ARG A 211 2.60 19.16 10.90
C ARG A 211 3.51 18.84 9.69
N ALA A 212 3.60 19.84 8.82
CA ALA A 212 4.36 19.82 7.56
C ALA A 212 5.89 19.63 7.72
N ASP A 213 6.44 19.79 8.93
CA ASP A 213 7.88 19.67 9.19
C ASP A 213 8.32 18.23 9.55
N ASP A 214 7.38 17.29 9.69
CA ASP A 214 7.70 15.91 10.05
C ASP A 214 7.81 15.04 8.79
N ALA A 215 9.01 15.05 8.20
CA ALA A 215 9.33 14.25 7.02
C ALA A 215 9.10 12.73 7.24
N GLU A 216 9.17 12.25 8.48
CA GLU A 216 8.88 10.87 8.84
C GLU A 216 7.37 10.62 8.83
N ALA A 217 6.56 11.59 9.29
CA ALA A 217 5.10 11.53 9.19
C ALA A 217 4.59 11.63 7.74
N MET A 218 5.20 12.47 6.90
CA MET A 218 4.92 12.51 5.45
C MET A 218 5.32 11.22 4.73
N ARG A 219 6.45 10.60 5.12
CA ARG A 219 6.85 9.29 4.61
C ARG A 219 5.89 8.19 5.08
N ALA A 220 5.44 8.21 6.33
CA ALA A 220 4.45 7.27 6.87
C ALA A 220 3.05 7.45 6.23
N ALA A 221 2.66 8.69 5.93
CA ALA A 221 1.46 9.04 5.18
C ALA A 221 1.49 8.47 3.76
N ARG A 222 2.60 8.66 3.03
CA ARG A 222 2.82 8.05 1.71
C ARG A 222 2.88 6.52 1.76
N LEU A 223 3.34 5.95 2.88
CA LEU A 223 3.28 4.50 3.13
C LEU A 223 1.87 4.01 3.51
N SER A 224 0.89 4.90 3.70
CA SER A 224 -0.47 4.59 4.17
C SER A 224 -1.56 5.01 3.16
N GLU A 225 -1.26 5.01 1.86
CA GLU A 225 -2.27 5.15 0.80
C GLU A 225 -3.35 4.07 0.87
N ILE A 226 -3.08 2.97 1.57
CA ILE A 226 -4.06 1.93 1.90
C ILE A 226 -4.33 1.98 3.39
N ASP A 227 -5.59 2.23 3.75
CA ASP A 227 -6.09 2.09 5.12
C ASP A 227 -6.95 0.83 5.24
N GLU A 228 -6.42 -0.18 5.91
CA GLU A 228 -7.07 -1.45 6.15
C GLU A 228 -7.95 -1.37 7.39
N ILE A 229 -9.26 -1.47 7.19
CA ILE A 229 -10.26 -1.41 8.25
C ILE A 229 -10.66 -2.84 8.59
N GLU A 230 -9.74 -3.50 9.30
CA GLU A 230 -9.83 -4.92 9.65
C GLU A 230 -11.16 -5.32 10.30
N ARG A 231 -11.60 -4.57 11.29
CA ARG A 231 -12.89 -4.84 11.98
C ARG A 231 -14.10 -4.81 11.04
N GLN A 232 -13.96 -4.20 9.86
CA GLN A 232 -14.99 -4.17 8.82
C GLN A 232 -14.62 -5.02 7.60
N SER A 233 -13.44 -5.64 7.57
CA SER A 233 -12.96 -6.48 6.46
C SER A 233 -12.99 -5.77 5.10
N LEU A 234 -12.54 -4.53 5.08
CA LEU A 234 -12.43 -3.71 3.87
C LEU A 234 -11.17 -2.84 3.92
N ALA A 235 -10.73 -2.36 2.76
CA ALA A 235 -9.65 -1.39 2.65
C ALA A 235 -10.09 -0.15 1.86
N LEU A 236 -9.68 1.02 2.35
CA LEU A 236 -9.82 2.31 1.68
C LEU A 236 -8.50 2.64 1.01
N ILE A 237 -8.52 2.84 -0.30
CA ILE A 237 -7.33 3.09 -1.10
C ILE A 237 -7.40 4.52 -1.63
N TYR A 238 -6.47 5.33 -1.17
CA TYR A 238 -6.34 6.74 -1.49
C TYR A 238 -5.34 6.94 -2.63
N GLU A 239 -5.42 8.09 -3.27
CA GLU A 239 -4.50 8.58 -4.29
C GLU A 239 -4.15 10.02 -3.97
N ASP A 240 -2.92 10.44 -4.31
CA ASP A 240 -2.56 11.85 -4.29
C ASP A 240 -3.56 12.67 -5.12
N GLY A 241 -4.00 13.82 -4.61
CA GLY A 241 -5.02 14.65 -5.23
C GLY A 241 -4.60 15.16 -6.60
N ALA A 242 -3.31 15.45 -6.82
CA ALA A 242 -2.81 15.88 -8.12
C ALA A 242 -2.83 14.72 -9.12
N THR A 243 -2.37 13.53 -8.73
CA THR A 243 -2.44 12.32 -9.56
C THR A 243 -3.88 11.92 -9.87
N TYR A 244 -4.78 11.97 -8.89
CA TYR A 244 -6.21 11.74 -9.08
C TYR A 244 -6.80 12.72 -10.10
N ARG A 245 -6.53 14.03 -9.97
CA ARG A 245 -7.00 15.05 -10.92
C ARG A 245 -6.48 14.84 -12.33
N ARG A 246 -5.30 14.28 -12.53
CA ARG A 246 -4.77 13.98 -13.87
C ARG A 246 -5.56 12.85 -14.56
N LEU A 247 -5.91 11.82 -13.80
CA LEU A 247 -6.53 10.60 -14.33
C LEU A 247 -8.06 10.67 -14.40
N PHE A 248 -8.71 11.32 -13.43
CA PHE A 248 -10.15 11.24 -13.21
C PHE A 248 -10.89 12.54 -13.59
N ARG A 249 -10.29 13.41 -14.41
CA ARG A 249 -10.91 14.68 -14.86
C ARG A 249 -12.37 14.46 -15.27
N ALA A 250 -13.31 14.80 -14.39
CA ALA A 250 -14.72 14.70 -14.72
C ALA A 250 -15.10 15.85 -15.66
N PRO A 251 -16.06 15.66 -16.57
CA PRO A 251 -16.88 16.79 -17.00
C PRO A 251 -17.50 17.43 -15.74
N GLU A 252 -17.44 18.75 -15.64
CA GLU A 252 -17.94 19.49 -14.48
C GLU A 252 -19.41 19.17 -14.13
N PRO A 253 -19.80 19.29 -12.85
CA PRO A 253 -18.96 19.64 -11.70
C PRO A 253 -18.56 18.39 -10.93
N ALA A 254 -17.28 17.99 -10.99
CA ALA A 254 -16.75 17.08 -9.98
C ALA A 254 -16.87 17.75 -8.61
N PRO A 255 -17.13 17.00 -7.52
CA PRO A 255 -16.93 17.56 -6.18
C PRO A 255 -15.51 18.09 -6.09
N ALA A 256 -15.37 19.33 -5.62
CA ALA A 256 -14.10 20.01 -5.51
C ALA A 256 -13.12 19.10 -4.72
N CYS A 257 -12.07 18.63 -5.39
CA CYS A 257 -11.02 17.82 -4.78
C CYS A 257 -10.09 18.75 -4.00
N ASP A 258 -10.58 19.25 -2.86
CA ASP A 258 -9.92 20.30 -2.06
C ASP A 258 -8.88 19.76 -1.06
N GLY A 259 -8.47 18.49 -1.18
CA GLY A 259 -7.47 17.90 -0.29
C GLY A 259 -6.32 17.21 -1.01
N ASP A 260 -5.27 16.92 -0.25
CA ASP A 260 -4.02 16.30 -0.72
C ASP A 260 -4.21 14.83 -1.13
N PHE A 261 -5.22 14.17 -0.59
CA PHE A 261 -5.59 12.80 -0.94
C PHE A 261 -7.07 12.70 -1.30
N VAL A 262 -7.38 11.72 -2.15
CA VAL A 262 -8.73 11.40 -2.61
C VAL A 262 -8.99 9.92 -2.44
N LEU A 263 -10.16 9.53 -1.92
CA LEU A 263 -10.57 8.12 -1.87
C LEU A 263 -10.79 7.62 -3.31
N LYS A 264 -9.83 6.84 -3.83
CA LYS A 264 -9.80 6.38 -5.22
C LYS A 264 -10.54 5.06 -5.39
N GLN A 265 -10.39 4.14 -4.44
CA GLN A 265 -10.89 2.78 -4.56
C GLN A 265 -11.26 2.20 -3.19
N VAL A 266 -12.21 1.28 -3.17
CA VAL A 266 -12.55 0.45 -2.01
C VAL A 266 -12.36 -1.02 -2.37
N ALA A 267 -11.81 -1.80 -1.44
CA ALA A 267 -11.72 -3.25 -1.54
C ALA A 267 -12.54 -3.91 -0.43
N PHE A 268 -13.36 -4.91 -0.77
CA PHE A 268 -14.12 -5.72 0.19
C PHE A 268 -13.58 -7.14 0.19
N TYR A 269 -13.32 -7.69 1.39
CA TYR A 269 -12.68 -9.00 1.53
C TYR A 269 -13.65 -10.07 2.03
N ALA A 270 -13.57 -11.25 1.42
CA ALA A 270 -14.27 -12.43 1.89
C ALA A 270 -13.65 -12.95 3.21
N PRO A 271 -14.39 -13.77 3.98
CA PRO A 271 -13.83 -14.44 5.15
C PRO A 271 -12.57 -15.25 4.81
N GLY A 272 -11.54 -15.12 5.63
CA GLY A 272 -10.26 -15.85 5.51
C GLY A 272 -9.28 -15.26 4.50
N VAL A 273 -9.70 -14.33 3.64
CA VAL A 273 -8.77 -13.64 2.73
C VAL A 273 -7.90 -12.71 3.55
N SER A 274 -6.57 -12.89 3.47
CA SER A 274 -5.59 -12.19 4.31
C SER A 274 -5.86 -12.30 5.82
N GLY A 275 -6.70 -13.23 6.29
CA GLY A 275 -7.13 -13.32 7.69
C GLY A 275 -8.30 -12.41 8.08
N TYR A 276 -8.92 -11.69 7.14
CA TYR A 276 -10.12 -10.90 7.41
C TYR A 276 -11.29 -11.80 7.87
N ALA A 277 -12.10 -11.32 8.82
CA ALA A 277 -13.32 -12.00 9.27
C ALA A 277 -14.39 -12.11 8.16
N GLY A 278 -14.28 -11.26 7.15
CA GLY A 278 -15.19 -11.15 6.02
C GLY A 278 -16.12 -9.96 6.17
N TYR A 279 -16.29 -9.22 5.07
CA TYR A 279 -17.18 -8.07 5.04
C TYR A 279 -18.62 -8.53 5.23
N ALA A 280 -19.21 -8.14 6.36
CA ALA A 280 -20.53 -8.62 6.79
C ALA A 280 -21.73 -7.97 6.07
N PRO A 281 -21.72 -6.66 5.75
CA PRO A 281 -22.84 -6.04 5.03
C PRO A 281 -23.01 -6.55 3.60
N ALA A 282 -24.10 -6.15 2.95
CA ALA A 282 -24.32 -6.48 1.55
C ALA A 282 -23.22 -5.88 0.66
N LEU A 283 -22.64 -6.70 -0.22
CA LEU A 283 -21.71 -6.24 -1.25
C LEU A 283 -22.44 -5.38 -2.29
N PRO A 284 -21.71 -4.50 -3.00
CA PRO A 284 -22.32 -3.71 -4.06
C PRO A 284 -22.83 -4.60 -5.20
N PHE A 285 -23.77 -4.06 -5.99
CA PHE A 285 -24.32 -4.72 -7.19
C PHE A 285 -25.02 -6.08 -6.92
N ALA A 286 -25.57 -6.25 -5.72
CA ALA A 286 -26.22 -7.48 -5.27
C ALA A 286 -25.31 -8.72 -5.31
N LEU A 287 -23.99 -8.53 -5.26
CA LEU A 287 -23.03 -9.60 -5.17
C LEU A 287 -23.06 -10.26 -3.79
N THR A 288 -22.58 -11.50 -3.71
CA THR A 288 -22.32 -12.20 -2.45
C THR A 288 -20.98 -12.94 -2.55
N PHE A 289 -20.29 -13.15 -1.43
CA PHE A 289 -19.03 -13.91 -1.47
C PHE A 289 -19.20 -15.37 -1.91
N ALA A 290 -20.43 -15.91 -1.87
CA ALA A 290 -20.75 -17.23 -2.38
C ALA A 290 -20.98 -17.26 -3.90
N ASP A 291 -20.99 -16.12 -4.59
CA ASP A 291 -21.21 -16.08 -6.03
C ASP A 291 -20.02 -16.71 -6.78
N THR A 292 -20.32 -17.69 -7.63
CA THR A 292 -19.36 -18.24 -8.59
C THR A 292 -19.12 -17.24 -9.74
N PRO A 293 -18.06 -17.39 -10.56
CA PRO A 293 -17.88 -16.56 -11.75
C PRO A 293 -19.10 -16.54 -12.68
N ALA A 294 -19.79 -17.66 -12.84
CA ALA A 294 -21.00 -17.72 -13.66
C ALA A 294 -22.14 -16.84 -13.08
N THR A 295 -22.30 -16.87 -11.76
CA THR A 295 -23.29 -16.04 -11.03
C THR A 295 -22.93 -14.55 -11.09
N VAL A 296 -21.66 -14.19 -10.93
CA VAL A 296 -21.22 -12.79 -11.04
C VAL A 296 -21.49 -12.27 -12.46
N ARG A 297 -21.15 -13.05 -13.49
CA ARG A 297 -21.38 -12.69 -14.89
C ARG A 297 -22.87 -12.58 -15.24
N SER A 298 -23.76 -13.35 -14.59
CA SER A 298 -25.20 -13.17 -14.79
C SER A 298 -25.72 -11.87 -14.15
N LYS A 299 -25.11 -11.40 -13.07
CA LYS A 299 -25.45 -10.14 -12.39
C LYS A 299 -24.87 -8.90 -13.07
N LEU A 300 -23.61 -8.96 -13.49
CA LEU A 300 -22.85 -7.82 -14.02
C LEU A 300 -22.74 -7.81 -15.56
N GLY A 301 -23.13 -8.89 -16.22
CA GLY A 301 -22.95 -9.09 -17.66
C GLY A 301 -21.57 -9.63 -18.04
N THR A 302 -21.26 -9.59 -19.34
CA THR A 302 -19.98 -10.10 -19.87
C THR A 302 -18.82 -9.23 -19.39
N PRO A 303 -17.78 -9.82 -18.78
CA PRO A 303 -16.62 -9.07 -18.32
C PRO A 303 -15.83 -8.55 -19.51
N ARG A 304 -15.20 -7.40 -19.34
CA ARG A 304 -14.25 -6.82 -20.29
C ARG A 304 -12.99 -7.68 -20.42
N ALA A 305 -12.56 -8.29 -19.33
CA ALA A 305 -11.39 -9.15 -19.27
C ALA A 305 -11.52 -10.20 -18.17
N ALA A 306 -10.93 -11.37 -18.42
CA ALA A 306 -10.67 -12.42 -17.45
C ALA A 306 -9.16 -12.65 -17.37
N ARG A 307 -8.58 -12.60 -16.17
CA ARG A 307 -7.12 -12.59 -15.95
C ARG A 307 -6.73 -13.17 -14.60
N MET A 308 -5.44 -13.17 -14.28
CA MET A 308 -4.91 -13.50 -12.95
C MET A 308 -4.39 -12.21 -12.31
N LEU A 309 -4.80 -11.91 -11.07
CA LEU A 309 -4.30 -10.80 -10.26
C LEU A 309 -3.87 -11.33 -8.90
N HIS A 310 -2.63 -11.09 -8.51
CA HIS A 310 -2.08 -11.58 -7.24
C HIS A 310 -2.29 -13.08 -7.02
N GLY A 311 -2.19 -13.89 -8.08
CA GLY A 311 -2.40 -15.34 -8.02
C GLY A 311 -3.87 -15.79 -7.95
N LEU A 312 -4.83 -14.85 -8.00
CA LEU A 312 -6.26 -15.15 -8.01
C LEU A 312 -6.86 -14.96 -9.41
N PRO A 313 -7.75 -15.85 -9.88
CA PRO A 313 -8.56 -15.58 -11.06
C PRO A 313 -9.41 -14.34 -10.83
N ALA A 314 -9.48 -13.43 -11.80
CA ALA A 314 -10.23 -12.19 -11.67
C ALA A 314 -10.90 -11.79 -12.98
N ASP A 315 -12.11 -11.24 -12.87
CA ASP A 315 -12.85 -10.64 -13.97
C ASP A 315 -12.94 -9.11 -13.77
N LEU A 316 -12.93 -8.35 -14.87
CA LEU A 316 -13.10 -6.88 -14.88
C LEU A 316 -14.36 -6.46 -15.61
N TRP A 317 -15.10 -5.54 -15.01
CA TRP A 317 -16.18 -4.80 -15.65
C TRP A 317 -15.88 -3.31 -15.60
N VAL A 318 -16.10 -2.64 -16.72
CA VAL A 318 -15.96 -1.19 -16.84
C VAL A 318 -17.22 -0.64 -17.47
N THR A 319 -17.85 0.30 -16.78
CA THR A 319 -19.01 1.05 -17.24
C THR A 319 -18.69 2.55 -17.17
N ARG A 320 -19.67 3.40 -17.50
CA ARG A 320 -19.53 4.86 -17.33
C ARG A 320 -19.41 5.29 -15.87
N GLU A 321 -19.88 4.47 -14.95
CA GLU A 321 -19.96 4.81 -13.53
C GLU A 321 -18.95 4.04 -12.69
N TRP A 322 -18.62 2.81 -13.08
CA TRP A 322 -17.87 1.88 -12.24
C TRP A 322 -16.78 1.15 -13.00
N HIS A 323 -15.63 1.01 -12.34
CA HIS A 323 -14.60 0.05 -12.68
C HIS A 323 -14.56 -0.98 -11.54
N VAL A 324 -14.99 -2.20 -11.84
CA VAL A 324 -15.20 -3.28 -10.86
C VAL A 324 -14.30 -4.44 -11.22
N THR A 325 -13.43 -4.84 -10.29
CA THR A 325 -12.66 -6.09 -10.40
C THR A 325 -13.14 -7.05 -9.33
N VAL A 326 -13.53 -8.25 -9.76
CA VAL A 326 -13.93 -9.34 -8.86
C VAL A 326 -12.87 -10.43 -8.96
N SER A 327 -12.14 -10.64 -7.87
CA SER A 327 -11.20 -11.74 -7.72
C SER A 327 -11.87 -12.90 -7.03
N TYR A 328 -11.68 -14.11 -7.55
CA TYR A 328 -12.28 -15.34 -7.04
C TYR A 328 -11.26 -16.14 -6.24
N ASN A 329 -11.75 -17.02 -5.37
CA ASN A 329 -10.87 -18.01 -4.76
C ASN A 329 -10.27 -18.95 -5.84
N THR A 330 -9.19 -19.66 -5.52
CA THR A 330 -8.47 -20.52 -6.47
C THR A 330 -9.34 -21.64 -7.04
N THR A 331 -10.32 -22.12 -6.27
CA THR A 331 -11.31 -23.13 -6.68
C THR A 331 -12.47 -22.56 -7.51
N ARG A 332 -12.55 -21.23 -7.66
CA ARG A 332 -13.63 -20.50 -8.35
C ARG A 332 -15.05 -20.81 -7.85
N THR A 333 -15.16 -21.17 -6.57
CA THR A 333 -16.44 -21.47 -5.92
C THR A 333 -17.06 -20.26 -5.24
N GLY A 334 -16.34 -19.14 -5.15
CA GLY A 334 -16.81 -17.91 -4.55
C GLY A 334 -15.90 -16.73 -4.87
N ILE A 335 -16.38 -15.53 -4.53
CA ILE A 335 -15.60 -14.29 -4.60
C ILE A 335 -14.65 -14.25 -3.40
N ALA A 336 -13.40 -13.87 -3.66
CA ALA A 336 -12.40 -13.59 -2.62
C ALA A 336 -12.34 -12.08 -2.33
N ILE A 337 -12.30 -11.24 -3.37
CA ILE A 337 -12.14 -9.78 -3.22
C ILE A 337 -12.98 -9.05 -4.26
N VAL A 338 -13.62 -7.95 -3.85
CA VAL A 338 -14.28 -7.01 -4.77
C VAL A 338 -13.59 -5.65 -4.66
N HIS A 339 -12.95 -5.20 -5.74
CA HIS A 339 -12.40 -3.86 -5.87
C HIS A 339 -13.35 -2.99 -6.68
N VAL A 340 -13.70 -1.81 -6.17
CA VAL A 340 -14.57 -0.85 -6.84
C VAL A 340 -13.94 0.54 -6.82
N ARG A 341 -13.86 1.16 -7.99
CA ARG A 341 -13.51 2.57 -8.15
C ARG A 341 -14.36 3.22 -9.24
N ARG A 342 -14.33 4.55 -9.31
CA ARG A 342 -14.84 5.27 -10.48
C ARG A 342 -13.94 4.96 -11.69
N PRO A 343 -14.44 5.02 -12.92
CA PRO A 343 -13.60 4.92 -14.12
C PRO A 343 -12.78 6.21 -14.27
N ASN A 344 -11.51 6.05 -14.64
CA ASN A 344 -10.64 7.14 -15.08
C ASN A 344 -10.82 7.40 -16.58
N LEU A 345 -10.14 8.42 -17.10
CA LEU A 345 -10.26 8.82 -18.51
C LEU A 345 -9.89 7.68 -19.49
N TYR A 346 -8.95 6.81 -19.13
CA TYR A 346 -8.52 5.73 -20.01
C TYR A 346 -9.51 4.56 -19.96
N ASP A 347 -10.12 4.28 -18.82
CA ASP A 347 -11.21 3.30 -18.71
C ASP A 347 -12.40 3.70 -19.59
N LEU A 348 -12.78 4.99 -19.55
CA LEU A 348 -13.88 5.52 -20.36
C LEU A 348 -13.57 5.46 -21.86
N ARG A 349 -12.32 5.68 -22.26
CA ARG A 349 -11.87 5.53 -23.65
C ARG A 349 -11.84 4.06 -24.07
N MET A 350 -11.38 3.16 -23.21
CA MET A 350 -11.36 1.71 -23.46
C MET A 350 -12.75 1.18 -23.83
N ILE A 351 -13.81 1.69 -23.21
CA ILE A 351 -15.20 1.32 -23.51
C ILE A 351 -15.89 2.23 -24.54
N GLY A 352 -15.17 3.16 -25.15
CA GLY A 352 -15.72 4.11 -26.13
C GLY A 352 -16.75 5.10 -25.55
N ALA A 353 -16.83 5.25 -24.23
CA ALA A 353 -17.80 6.12 -23.57
C ALA A 353 -17.39 7.61 -23.55
N GLN A 354 -16.11 7.90 -23.79
CA GLN A 354 -15.60 9.25 -23.92
C GLN A 354 -15.00 9.43 -25.32
N ALA A 355 -15.72 10.15 -26.18
CA ALA A 355 -15.14 10.72 -27.39
C ALA A 355 -14.20 11.84 -26.94
N CYS A 356 -12.89 11.64 -27.11
CA CYS A 356 -11.96 12.73 -26.99
C CYS A 356 -11.72 13.27 -28.40
N PRO A 357 -11.93 14.56 -28.69
CA PRO A 357 -11.08 15.19 -29.69
C PRO A 357 -9.66 14.91 -29.20
N ALA A 358 -8.84 14.22 -30.00
CA ALA A 358 -7.43 14.11 -29.67
C ALA A 358 -6.95 15.56 -29.50
N PRO A 359 -6.49 15.98 -28.30
CA PRO A 359 -5.87 17.28 -28.19
C PRO A 359 -4.79 17.36 -29.27
N GLU A 360 -4.70 18.48 -29.97
CA GLU A 360 -3.67 18.60 -31.01
C GLU A 360 -2.32 18.21 -30.39
N PRO A 361 -1.56 17.31 -31.05
CA PRO A 361 -0.36 16.77 -30.43
C PRO A 361 0.59 17.91 -30.11
N THR A 362 0.83 18.14 -28.82
CA THR A 362 1.78 19.16 -28.35
C THR A 362 3.18 18.59 -28.19
N ALA A 363 3.34 17.29 -28.35
CA ALA A 363 4.61 16.59 -28.32
C ALA A 363 4.92 15.92 -29.67
N PRO A 364 6.20 15.70 -29.99
CA PRO A 364 6.59 15.04 -31.22
C PRO A 364 6.04 13.63 -31.34
N ASP A 365 5.95 13.13 -32.57
CA ASP A 365 5.66 11.74 -32.86
C ASP A 365 6.78 10.83 -32.32
N LEU A 366 6.41 9.76 -31.60
CA LEU A 366 7.40 8.89 -30.95
C LEU A 366 8.17 8.02 -31.97
N GLN A 367 7.58 7.71 -33.13
CA GLN A 367 8.28 7.02 -34.22
C GLN A 367 9.34 7.94 -34.85
N MET A 368 9.02 9.22 -35.03
CA MET A 368 9.98 10.24 -35.47
C MET A 368 11.14 10.36 -34.49
N LEU A 369 10.87 10.41 -33.18
CA LEU A 369 11.92 10.40 -32.17
C LEU A 369 12.74 9.10 -32.18
N GLY A 370 12.09 7.97 -32.46
CA GLY A 370 12.75 6.67 -32.63
C GLY A 370 13.75 6.64 -33.80
N ALA A 371 13.47 7.35 -34.89
CA ALA A 371 14.40 7.47 -36.02
C ALA A 371 15.67 8.28 -35.70
N LEU A 372 15.72 8.93 -34.54
CA LEU A 372 16.87 9.69 -34.06
C LEU A 372 17.74 8.89 -33.07
N LEU A 373 17.36 7.65 -32.74
CA LEU A 373 18.18 6.77 -31.91
C LEU A 373 19.56 6.55 -32.55
N GLY A 374 20.60 6.55 -31.73
CA GLY A 374 22.00 6.44 -32.10
C GLY A 374 22.68 7.79 -32.42
N LYS A 375 21.92 8.87 -32.59
CA LYS A 375 22.48 10.22 -32.76
C LYS A 375 22.91 10.84 -31.43
N GLU A 376 23.93 11.70 -31.48
CA GLU A 376 24.32 12.50 -30.32
C GLU A 376 23.16 13.38 -29.84
N ILE A 377 23.01 13.56 -28.53
CA ILE A 377 21.93 14.38 -27.96
C ILE A 377 21.98 15.86 -28.41
N TRP A 378 23.16 16.32 -28.84
CA TRP A 378 23.39 17.66 -29.39
C TRP A 378 23.29 17.72 -30.92
N ASP A 379 23.00 16.62 -31.61
CA ASP A 379 22.75 16.62 -33.05
C ASP A 379 21.60 17.62 -33.39
N PRO A 380 21.76 18.46 -34.43
CA PRO A 380 20.76 19.48 -34.77
C PRO A 380 19.35 18.93 -34.99
N ALA A 381 19.21 17.71 -35.52
CA ALA A 381 17.91 17.08 -35.72
C ALA A 381 17.28 16.64 -34.39
N VAL A 382 18.08 16.12 -33.46
CA VAL A 382 17.64 15.78 -32.10
C VAL A 382 17.18 17.04 -31.37
N ARG A 383 17.96 18.13 -31.43
CA ARG A 383 17.59 19.42 -30.85
C ARG A 383 16.33 20.02 -31.46
N ALA A 384 16.17 19.91 -32.78
CA ALA A 384 14.97 20.40 -33.46
C ALA A 384 13.72 19.63 -33.00
N ALA A 385 13.83 18.31 -32.84
CA ALA A 385 12.72 17.46 -32.40
C ALA A 385 12.35 17.69 -30.92
N LEU A 386 13.32 17.99 -30.06
CA LEU A 386 13.09 18.20 -28.62
C LEU A 386 12.72 19.65 -28.25
N ARG A 387 12.95 20.61 -29.16
CA ARG A 387 12.62 22.03 -28.93
C ARG A 387 11.16 22.28 -28.51
N PRO A 388 10.13 21.63 -29.11
CA PRO A 388 8.74 21.83 -28.69
C PRO A 388 8.46 21.37 -27.24
N LEU A 389 9.30 20.50 -26.69
CA LEU A 389 9.21 19.99 -25.32
C LEU A 389 9.87 20.91 -24.29
N GLY A 390 10.28 22.12 -24.70
CA GLY A 390 10.89 23.10 -23.80
C GLY A 390 12.22 22.63 -23.23
N TRP A 391 13.06 21.98 -24.05
CA TRP A 391 14.39 21.54 -23.63
C TRP A 391 15.16 22.70 -22.95
N SER A 392 15.64 22.46 -21.73
CA SER A 392 16.21 23.47 -20.84
C SER A 392 17.68 23.22 -20.52
N ASP A 393 18.36 24.21 -19.96
CA ASP A 393 19.75 24.07 -19.48
C ASP A 393 19.89 22.95 -18.44
N ALA A 394 18.85 22.71 -17.63
CA ALA A 394 18.83 21.60 -16.69
C ALA A 394 18.79 20.24 -17.40
N ALA A 395 18.05 20.13 -18.52
CA ALA A 395 18.05 18.93 -19.35
C ALA A 395 19.40 18.73 -20.06
N ASP A 396 20.09 19.82 -20.43
CA ASP A 396 21.47 19.75 -20.96
C ASP A 396 22.47 19.28 -19.89
N ALA A 397 22.37 19.76 -18.65
CA ALA A 397 23.19 19.28 -17.54
C ALA A 397 22.92 17.80 -17.23
N ALA A 398 21.65 17.41 -17.13
CA ALA A 398 21.27 16.01 -16.93
C ALA A 398 21.77 15.11 -18.07
N ALA A 399 21.68 15.58 -19.32
CA ALA A 399 22.18 14.85 -20.47
C ALA A 399 23.71 14.70 -20.48
N ALA A 400 24.46 15.63 -19.87
CA ALA A 400 25.91 15.57 -19.77
C ALA A 400 26.38 14.63 -18.65
N GLU A 401 25.66 14.60 -17.53
CA GLU A 401 26.07 13.89 -16.31
C GLU A 401 25.42 12.51 -16.14
N CYS A 402 24.21 12.31 -16.67
CA CYS A 402 23.39 11.13 -16.44
C CYS A 402 23.06 10.40 -17.74
N GLY A 403 23.08 9.07 -17.71
CA GLY A 403 22.57 8.22 -18.80
C GLY A 403 21.04 8.28 -19.00
N ARG A 404 20.35 9.23 -18.35
CA ARG A 404 18.89 9.36 -18.36
C ARG A 404 18.47 10.80 -18.10
N VAL A 405 17.54 11.32 -18.89
CA VAL A 405 16.97 12.68 -18.78
C VAL A 405 15.51 12.56 -18.35
N HIS A 406 15.19 13.11 -17.18
CA HIS A 406 13.90 12.98 -16.51
C HIS A 406 13.08 14.28 -16.50
N GLU A 407 13.68 15.39 -16.88
CA GLU A 407 13.12 16.74 -16.83
C GLU A 407 11.86 16.87 -17.69
N LEU A 408 11.74 16.04 -18.72
CA LEU A 408 10.58 15.99 -19.61
C LEU A 408 9.42 15.13 -19.06
N LEU A 409 9.67 14.28 -18.06
CA LEU A 409 8.68 13.32 -17.56
C LEU A 409 7.46 14.01 -16.91
N PRO A 410 7.61 14.97 -15.97
CA PRO A 410 6.45 15.53 -15.29
C PRO A 410 5.45 16.22 -16.22
N ARG A 411 5.94 16.92 -17.25
CA ARG A 411 5.11 17.77 -18.14
C ARG A 411 4.75 17.13 -19.48
N HIS A 412 5.62 16.26 -19.99
CA HIS A 412 5.49 15.70 -21.34
C HIS A 412 5.42 14.17 -21.35
N GLY A 413 5.51 13.52 -20.19
CA GLY A 413 5.48 12.08 -20.09
C GLY A 413 6.57 11.39 -20.89
N LEU A 414 7.75 12.02 -21.00
CA LEU A 414 8.86 11.49 -21.79
C LEU A 414 10.10 11.30 -20.91
N THR A 415 10.72 10.13 -21.02
CA THR A 415 12.06 9.86 -20.49
C THR A 415 13.00 9.60 -21.66
N LEU A 416 14.18 10.22 -21.67
CA LEU A 416 15.24 9.88 -22.63
C LEU A 416 16.34 9.08 -21.93
N TYR A 417 16.93 8.14 -22.67
CA TYR A 417 18.07 7.33 -22.23
C TYR A 417 19.27 7.62 -23.12
N LEU A 418 20.40 7.86 -22.49
CA LEU A 418 21.66 8.21 -23.15
C LEU A 418 22.71 7.13 -22.87
N GLY A 419 23.54 6.84 -23.86
CA GLY A 419 24.61 5.86 -23.74
C GLY A 419 25.79 6.19 -24.64
N ASP A 420 26.91 5.53 -24.37
CA ASP A 420 28.11 5.66 -25.18
C ASP A 420 27.84 5.16 -26.61
N GLY A 421 28.01 6.02 -27.61
CA GLY A 421 27.82 5.69 -29.04
C GLY A 421 28.70 4.57 -29.60
N ARG A 422 29.49 3.88 -28.77
CA ARG A 422 30.44 2.81 -29.14
C ARG A 422 29.76 1.58 -29.77
N GLY A 423 28.45 1.41 -29.63
CA GLY A 423 27.66 0.36 -30.29
C GLY A 423 27.04 0.74 -31.64
N THR A 424 27.17 2.01 -32.07
CA THR A 424 26.63 2.46 -33.36
C THR A 424 27.72 2.44 -34.43
N HIS A 425 27.54 1.63 -35.47
CA HIS A 425 28.44 1.57 -36.64
C HIS A 425 28.34 2.85 -37.49
N THR A 426 28.67 4.01 -36.94
CA THR A 426 29.02 5.17 -37.76
C THR A 426 30.52 5.14 -37.96
N THR A 427 30.93 4.75 -39.16
CA THR A 427 32.29 4.86 -39.68
C THR A 427 32.74 6.33 -39.67
N ALA A 428 33.23 6.81 -38.53
CA ALA A 428 33.88 8.11 -38.42
C ALA A 428 35.35 7.89 -38.04
N SER A 429 36.18 8.19 -39.01
CA SER A 429 37.63 8.25 -38.96
C SER A 429 38.16 9.24 -37.93
N SER A 430 39.18 8.79 -37.21
CA SER A 430 40.25 9.54 -36.53
C SER A 430 39.86 10.56 -35.44
N GLY A 431 40.29 10.24 -34.22
CA GLY A 431 41.20 11.14 -33.51
C GLY A 431 40.62 12.12 -32.49
N SER A 432 39.56 11.78 -31.76
CA SER A 432 39.28 12.32 -30.42
C SER A 432 38.16 11.49 -29.78
N GLN A 433 38.48 10.63 -28.80
CA GLN A 433 37.48 9.89 -28.03
C GLN A 433 36.85 10.81 -26.98
N THR A 434 36.04 11.78 -27.41
CA THR A 434 35.03 12.36 -26.52
C THR A 434 33.86 11.38 -26.50
N HIS A 435 33.54 10.84 -25.32
CA HIS A 435 32.35 10.01 -25.11
C HIS A 435 31.12 10.86 -25.44
N ALA A 436 30.59 10.71 -26.65
CA ALA A 436 29.40 11.42 -27.04
C ALA A 436 28.17 10.68 -26.49
N ASN A 437 27.37 11.39 -25.69
CA ASN A 437 26.12 10.87 -25.16
C ASN A 437 25.11 10.77 -26.31
N CYS A 438 24.95 9.55 -26.83
CA CYS A 438 23.98 9.24 -27.88
C CYS A 438 22.63 8.92 -27.28
N LEU A 439 21.56 9.30 -27.97
CA LEU A 439 20.19 8.91 -27.63
C LEU A 439 20.02 7.42 -27.93
N VAL A 440 19.95 6.58 -26.89
CA VAL A 440 19.85 5.12 -27.03
C VAL A 440 18.46 4.59 -26.69
N GLY A 441 17.60 5.41 -26.10
CA GLY A 441 16.24 5.00 -25.82
C GLY A 441 15.31 6.13 -25.43
N ILE A 442 14.02 5.88 -25.57
CA ILE A 442 12.94 6.82 -25.25
C ILE A 442 11.79 6.04 -24.65
N THR A 443 11.19 6.56 -23.58
CA THR A 443 9.96 6.01 -23.01
C THR A 443 8.88 7.08 -22.93
N ALA A 444 7.72 6.77 -23.52
CA ALA A 444 6.49 7.52 -23.35
C ALA A 444 5.66 6.93 -22.21
N HIS A 445 5.17 7.81 -21.34
CA HIS A 445 4.44 7.49 -20.12
C HIS A 445 2.99 7.93 -20.22
N ARG A 446 2.07 7.11 -19.73
CA ARG A 446 0.68 7.50 -19.51
C ARG A 446 0.59 8.62 -18.46
N ALA A 447 -0.48 9.41 -18.48
CA ALA A 447 -0.77 10.33 -17.38
C ALA A 447 -0.93 9.54 -16.07
N GLY A 448 -0.48 10.12 -14.96
CA GLY A 448 -0.49 9.53 -13.63
C GLY A 448 0.61 8.49 -13.37
N ASP A 449 1.37 8.09 -14.39
CA ASP A 449 2.53 7.22 -14.20
C ASP A 449 3.76 8.04 -13.80
N LEU A 450 4.39 7.72 -12.67
CA LEU A 450 5.54 8.45 -12.12
C LEU A 450 5.31 9.97 -12.06
N ASP A 451 4.11 10.39 -11.65
CA ASP A 451 3.70 11.80 -11.60
C ASP A 451 3.88 12.52 -12.95
N SER A 452 3.63 11.82 -14.06
CA SER A 452 3.59 12.36 -15.42
C SER A 452 2.22 12.97 -15.74
N ASP A 453 2.19 14.10 -16.44
CA ASP A 453 0.96 14.66 -17.06
C ASP A 453 0.51 13.84 -18.29
N GLY A 454 1.36 12.92 -18.74
CA GLY A 454 1.13 12.02 -19.85
C GLY A 454 1.82 12.47 -21.13
N PHE A 455 2.14 11.50 -21.98
CA PHE A 455 2.64 11.79 -23.30
C PHE A 455 1.51 12.22 -24.23
N HIS A 456 1.65 13.41 -24.80
CA HIS A 456 0.67 14.07 -25.68
C HIS A 456 1.06 14.01 -27.16
N GLY A 457 1.98 13.11 -27.53
CA GLY A 457 2.36 12.85 -28.91
C GLY A 457 1.69 11.58 -29.45
N THR A 458 1.89 11.32 -30.74
CA THR A 458 1.42 10.08 -31.36
C THR A 458 2.35 8.93 -30.98
N LEU A 459 1.77 7.80 -30.56
CA LEU A 459 2.51 6.56 -30.34
C LEU A 459 2.64 5.80 -31.68
N PRO A 460 3.74 5.04 -31.90
CA PRO A 460 3.95 4.31 -33.13
C PRO A 460 2.85 3.26 -33.34
N PHE A 461 2.65 2.89 -34.61
CA PHE A 461 1.68 1.89 -35.05
C PHE A 461 0.21 2.21 -34.72
N GLY A 462 -0.10 3.44 -34.27
CA GLY A 462 -1.44 3.82 -33.86
C GLY A 462 -1.84 3.33 -32.47
N LEU A 463 -0.87 2.90 -31.66
CA LEU A 463 -1.09 2.49 -30.27
C LEU A 463 -1.69 3.62 -29.44
N GLN A 464 -2.46 3.27 -28.41
CA GLN A 464 -3.02 4.25 -27.48
C GLN A 464 -2.97 3.71 -26.05
N PHE A 465 -2.80 4.59 -25.06
CA PHE A 465 -2.68 4.20 -23.65
C PHE A 465 -3.92 3.52 -23.04
N HIS A 466 -5.06 3.56 -23.71
CA HIS A 466 -6.26 2.84 -23.26
C HIS A 466 -6.44 1.49 -23.97
N PHE A 467 -5.49 1.07 -24.82
CA PHE A 467 -5.57 -0.23 -25.47
C PHE A 467 -5.30 -1.33 -24.45
N THR A 468 -6.14 -2.38 -24.52
CA THR A 468 -5.93 -3.62 -23.77
C THR A 468 -4.74 -4.40 -24.33
N PRO A 469 -4.17 -5.36 -23.57
CA PRO A 469 -3.15 -6.28 -24.07
C PRO A 469 -3.46 -6.86 -25.46
N ASP A 470 -4.67 -7.39 -25.66
CA ASP A 470 -5.08 -7.97 -26.94
C ASP A 470 -5.14 -6.93 -28.07
N GLN A 471 -5.60 -5.71 -27.76
CA GLN A 471 -5.64 -4.61 -28.73
C GLN A 471 -4.24 -4.16 -29.13
N ILE A 472 -3.26 -4.20 -28.22
CA ILE A 472 -1.86 -3.87 -28.52
C ILE A 472 -1.31 -4.90 -29.51
N VAL A 473 -1.45 -6.20 -29.23
CA VAL A 473 -0.97 -7.27 -30.13
C VAL A 473 -1.66 -7.18 -31.50
N GLN A 474 -2.97 -6.96 -31.52
CA GLN A 474 -3.72 -6.75 -32.76
C GLN A 474 -3.22 -5.53 -33.54
N CYS A 475 -2.93 -4.42 -32.86
CA CYS A 475 -2.42 -3.20 -33.47
C CYS A 475 -1.03 -3.40 -34.09
N MET A 476 -0.19 -4.23 -33.47
CA MET A 476 1.14 -4.60 -33.98
C MET A 476 1.08 -5.56 -35.18
N GLN A 477 -0.07 -6.18 -35.44
CA GLN A 477 -0.30 -7.13 -36.54
C GLN A 477 0.64 -8.35 -36.54
N ARG A 478 1.31 -8.62 -35.41
CA ARG A 478 2.16 -9.78 -35.18
C ARG A 478 2.31 -10.05 -33.69
N ASP A 479 2.57 -11.31 -33.35
CA ASP A 479 2.88 -11.69 -31.97
C ASP A 479 4.18 -11.03 -31.48
N PRO A 480 4.27 -10.75 -30.16
CA PRO A 480 5.49 -10.26 -29.53
C PRO A 480 6.59 -11.34 -29.57
N ASP A 481 7.83 -10.90 -29.77
CA ASP A 481 9.01 -11.77 -29.77
C ASP A 481 9.32 -12.28 -28.35
N GLU A 482 9.06 -11.44 -27.33
CA GLU A 482 9.12 -11.81 -25.91
C GLU A 482 7.91 -11.22 -25.19
N HIS A 483 7.39 -11.94 -24.20
CA HIS A 483 6.34 -11.44 -23.33
C HIS A 483 6.41 -12.07 -21.95
N GLY A 484 5.96 -11.31 -20.95
CA GLY A 484 5.99 -11.71 -19.55
C GLY A 484 4.85 -11.07 -18.77
N HIS A 485 4.68 -11.52 -17.53
CA HIS A 485 3.82 -10.84 -16.57
C HIS A 485 4.31 -11.03 -15.13
N THR A 486 4.06 -10.00 -14.33
CA THR A 486 4.11 -10.04 -12.87
C THR A 486 2.70 -10.17 -12.31
N HIS A 487 2.53 -9.93 -11.01
CA HIS A 487 1.22 -9.98 -10.34
C HIS A 487 0.25 -8.89 -10.83
N ASP A 488 0.76 -7.79 -11.38
CA ASP A 488 0.02 -6.56 -11.67
C ASP A 488 0.44 -5.87 -12.99
N THR A 489 1.51 -6.32 -13.64
CA THR A 489 1.99 -5.78 -14.92
C THR A 489 2.24 -6.90 -15.93
N GLY A 490 2.04 -6.58 -17.21
CA GLY A 490 2.40 -7.44 -18.33
C GLY A 490 3.33 -6.69 -19.27
N ASP A 491 4.26 -7.39 -19.88
CA ASP A 491 5.23 -6.82 -20.80
C ASP A 491 5.21 -7.54 -22.15
N PHE A 492 5.40 -6.76 -23.22
CA PHE A 492 5.49 -7.25 -24.59
C PHE A 492 6.65 -6.57 -25.30
N VAL A 493 7.45 -7.35 -26.02
CA VAL A 493 8.64 -6.91 -26.71
C VAL A 493 8.57 -7.28 -28.18
N TRP A 494 8.86 -6.32 -29.05
CA TRP A 494 9.04 -6.51 -30.48
C TRP A 494 10.43 -6.00 -30.90
N TYR A 495 11.22 -6.87 -31.50
CA TYR A 495 12.44 -6.53 -32.21
C TYR A 495 12.08 -6.00 -33.59
N MET A 496 12.50 -4.77 -33.86
CA MET A 496 12.22 -4.05 -35.09
C MET A 496 13.53 -3.71 -35.78
N ASP A 497 13.46 -3.38 -37.07
CA ASP A 497 14.62 -2.83 -37.77
C ASP A 497 15.09 -1.56 -37.05
N GLY A 498 16.32 -1.60 -36.53
CA GLY A 498 16.93 -0.48 -35.80
C GLY A 498 16.69 -0.44 -34.28
N GLY A 499 15.90 -1.34 -33.69
CA GLY A 499 15.69 -1.30 -32.24
C GLY A 499 14.74 -2.32 -31.65
N ARG A 500 14.32 -2.05 -30.42
CA ARG A 500 13.39 -2.85 -29.63
C ARG A 500 12.26 -1.95 -29.12
N LEU A 501 11.02 -2.32 -29.42
CA LEU A 501 9.83 -1.73 -28.84
C LEU A 501 9.39 -2.57 -27.63
N HIS A 502 9.19 -1.94 -26.48
CA HIS A 502 8.76 -2.58 -25.25
C HIS A 502 7.49 -1.88 -24.73
N ALA A 503 6.37 -2.59 -24.73
CA ALA A 503 5.11 -2.13 -24.18
C ALA A 503 4.88 -2.74 -22.80
N LEU A 504 4.71 -1.89 -21.78
CA LEU A 504 4.35 -2.29 -20.43
C LEU A 504 2.88 -1.97 -20.19
N CYS A 505 2.12 -2.94 -19.71
CA CYS A 505 0.69 -2.84 -19.47
C CYS A 505 0.38 -3.01 -17.99
N SER A 506 -0.59 -2.27 -17.47
CA SER A 506 -1.19 -2.56 -16.16
C SER A 506 -2.18 -3.70 -16.33
N LEU A 507 -2.00 -4.80 -15.59
CA LEU A 507 -2.99 -5.87 -15.53
C LEU A 507 -4.13 -5.51 -14.58
N VAL A 508 -3.91 -4.62 -13.61
CA VAL A 508 -4.98 -4.13 -12.72
C VAL A 508 -6.00 -3.33 -13.53
N ASP A 509 -5.55 -2.30 -14.26
CA ASP A 509 -6.40 -1.46 -15.11
C ASP A 509 -6.67 -2.08 -16.50
N TRP A 510 -5.95 -3.13 -16.86
CA TRP A 510 -6.03 -3.82 -18.16
C TRP A 510 -5.74 -2.94 -19.39
N GLN A 511 -4.69 -2.12 -19.31
CA GLN A 511 -4.37 -1.13 -20.35
C GLN A 511 -2.88 -0.79 -20.45
N LEU A 512 -2.46 -0.28 -21.61
CA LEU A 512 -1.09 0.18 -21.87
C LEU A 512 -0.67 1.29 -20.87
N TYR A 513 0.49 1.10 -20.25
CA TYR A 513 1.00 1.97 -19.19
C TYR A 513 2.22 2.76 -19.63
N ARG A 514 3.16 2.10 -20.32
CA ARG A 514 4.36 2.72 -20.90
C ARG A 514 4.69 2.10 -22.24
N LEU A 515 5.32 2.89 -23.10
CA LEU A 515 5.89 2.41 -24.35
C LEU A 515 7.31 2.91 -24.49
N SER A 516 8.27 1.99 -24.63
CA SER A 516 9.68 2.30 -24.76
C SER A 516 10.20 1.86 -26.11
N TYR A 517 11.02 2.68 -26.75
CA TYR A 517 11.76 2.33 -27.95
C TYR A 517 13.25 2.53 -27.68
N THR A 518 14.02 1.45 -27.78
CA THR A 518 15.45 1.43 -27.43
C THR A 518 16.28 0.89 -28.58
N LEU A 519 17.48 1.41 -28.79
CA LEU A 519 18.45 0.87 -29.72
C LEU A 519 18.78 -0.57 -29.29
N ARG A 520 18.95 -1.47 -30.26
CA ARG A 520 19.40 -2.83 -29.96
C ARG A 520 20.89 -2.78 -29.65
N GLU A 521 21.30 -3.25 -28.48
CA GLU A 521 22.71 -3.53 -28.23
C GLU A 521 23.14 -4.62 -29.20
N VAL A 522 24.09 -4.30 -30.08
CA VAL A 522 24.72 -5.29 -30.95
C VAL A 522 25.65 -6.10 -30.06
N SER A 523 25.20 -7.27 -29.65
CA SER A 523 25.97 -8.25 -28.86
C SER A 523 27.17 -8.78 -29.62
#